data_AF-A0A602E7Y3-F1
#
_entry.id   AF-A0A602E7Y3-F1
#
_cell.length_a   1.000
_cell.length_b   1.000
_cell.length_c   1.000
_cell.angle_alpha   90.00
_cell.angle_beta   90.00
_cell.angle_gamma   90.00
#
_symmetry.space_group_name_H-M   'P 1'
#
loop_
_entity.id
_entity.type
_entity.pdbx_description
1 polymer ?
#
loop_
_entity_poly.entity_id
_entity_poly.type
_entity_poly.pdbx_seq_one_letter_code
_entity_poly.pdbx_strand_id
1 'polypeptide(L)'
;MTTITKERIELFVKSPLENGLTRGEQMDLARIALASLEAEPIGYMNRFTGRVFSLDEQPGADTDTDVYEPVYAAPPAPVVPDGYALVPVEPTDEMIAAAMNCEDVMFNSDESFCVQFGNIYEAMLAAAPQK
;
A
#
# COMPACT_ATOMS: atom_id res chain seq x y z
N MET A 1 -22.57 -13.44 18.67
CA MET A 1 -21.43 -13.26 17.76
C MET A 1 -20.17 -13.41 18.59
N THR A 2 -19.34 -14.38 18.28
CA THR A 2 -18.00 -14.53 18.87
C THR A 2 -17.02 -13.90 17.89
N THR A 3 -16.42 -12.77 18.25
CA THR A 3 -15.44 -12.10 17.40
C THR A 3 -14.09 -12.80 17.53
N ILE A 4 -13.42 -13.09 16.42
CA ILE A 4 -12.05 -13.61 16.43
C ILE A 4 -11.13 -12.64 17.21
N THR A 5 -10.32 -13.16 18.13
CA THR A 5 -9.45 -12.33 18.98
C THR A 5 -8.08 -12.11 18.35
N LYS A 6 -7.37 -11.07 18.82
CA LYS A 6 -6.00 -10.78 18.40
C LYS A 6 -5.06 -11.96 18.69
N GLU A 7 -5.15 -12.54 19.89
CA GLU A 7 -4.31 -13.67 20.33
C GLU A 7 -4.51 -14.89 19.43
N ARG A 8 -5.75 -15.10 18.95
CA ARG A 8 -6.08 -16.18 18.04
C ARG A 8 -5.45 -15.99 16.66
N ILE A 9 -5.46 -14.76 16.14
CA ILE A 9 -4.79 -14.40 14.88
C ILE A 9 -3.27 -14.54 15.03
N GLU A 10 -2.69 -14.07 16.14
CA GLU A 10 -1.25 -14.21 16.40
C GLU A 10 -0.82 -15.69 16.44
N LEU A 11 -1.61 -16.56 17.05
CA LEU A 11 -1.35 -18.00 17.09
C LEU A 11 -1.38 -18.63 15.69
N PHE A 12 -2.37 -18.24 14.87
CA PHE A 12 -2.43 -18.66 13.46
C PHE A 12 -1.19 -18.20 12.69
N VAL A 13 -0.79 -16.94 12.80
CA VAL A 13 0.38 -16.38 12.08
C VAL A 13 1.68 -17.08 12.47
N LYS A 14 1.86 -17.43 13.75
CA LYS A 14 3.07 -18.12 14.23
C LYS A 14 3.22 -19.53 13.67
N SER A 15 2.13 -20.26 13.48
CA SER A 15 2.18 -21.63 12.93
C SER A 15 0.88 -21.96 12.17
N PRO A 16 0.75 -21.52 10.90
CA PRO A 16 -0.52 -21.58 10.15
C PRO A 16 -1.05 -22.99 9.90
N LEU A 17 -0.14 -23.96 9.71
CA LEU A 17 -0.48 -25.36 9.45
C LEU A 17 -1.06 -26.06 10.69
N GLU A 18 -0.59 -25.70 11.88
CA GLU A 18 -1.02 -26.29 13.14
C GLU A 18 -2.21 -25.54 13.76
N ASN A 19 -2.30 -24.23 13.51
CA ASN A 19 -3.29 -23.33 14.12
C ASN A 19 -4.28 -22.76 13.10
N GLY A 20 -4.65 -23.54 12.08
CA GLY A 20 -5.56 -23.14 11.01
C GLY A 20 -6.86 -22.51 11.53
N LEU A 21 -7.37 -21.52 10.81
CA LEU A 21 -8.63 -20.85 11.15
C LEU A 21 -9.83 -21.71 10.78
N THR A 22 -10.81 -21.79 11.67
CA THR A 22 -12.12 -22.39 11.38
C THR A 22 -12.87 -21.55 10.35
N ARG A 23 -13.89 -22.14 9.71
CA ARG A 23 -14.75 -21.40 8.77
C ARG A 23 -15.41 -20.17 9.41
N GLY A 24 -15.79 -20.25 10.68
CA GLY A 24 -16.35 -19.11 11.42
C GLY A 24 -15.34 -17.98 11.56
N GLU A 25 -14.13 -18.31 12.02
CA GLU A 25 -13.03 -17.35 12.17
C GLU A 25 -12.62 -16.70 10.84
N GLN A 26 -12.60 -17.46 9.74
CA GLN A 26 -12.35 -16.91 8.40
C GLN A 26 -13.43 -15.91 7.98
N MET A 27 -14.71 -16.23 8.23
CA MET A 27 -15.81 -15.31 7.93
C MET A 27 -15.75 -14.04 8.77
N ASP A 28 -15.39 -14.13 10.04
CA ASP A 28 -15.24 -12.96 10.91
C ASP A 28 -14.05 -12.09 10.48
N LEU A 29 -12.92 -12.71 10.13
CA LEU A 29 -11.76 -12.00 9.60
C LEU A 29 -12.08 -11.30 8.27
N ALA A 30 -12.82 -11.96 7.37
CA ALA A 30 -13.23 -11.36 6.10
C ALA A 30 -14.14 -10.14 6.30
N ARG A 31 -15.06 -10.18 7.27
CA ARG A 31 -15.92 -9.02 7.60
C ARG A 31 -15.11 -7.87 8.18
N ILE A 32 -14.16 -8.15 9.07
CA ILE A 32 -13.27 -7.12 9.64
C ILE A 32 -12.41 -6.48 8.55
N ALA A 33 -11.84 -7.31 7.66
CA ALA A 33 -11.07 -6.82 6.52
C ALA A 33 -11.90 -5.94 5.59
N LEU A 34 -13.13 -6.37 5.26
CA LEU A 34 -14.04 -5.57 4.44
C LEU A 34 -14.38 -4.23 5.10
N ALA A 35 -14.74 -4.23 6.40
CA ALA A 35 -15.01 -3.00 7.14
C ALA A 35 -13.81 -2.06 7.22
N SER A 36 -12.58 -2.60 7.24
CA SER A 36 -11.34 -1.80 7.18
C SER A 36 -11.14 -1.18 5.80
N LEU A 37 -11.45 -1.91 4.72
CA LEU A 37 -11.36 -1.40 3.35
C LEU A 37 -12.44 -0.35 3.01
N GLU A 38 -13.62 -0.47 3.62
CA GLU A 38 -14.76 0.43 3.44
C GLU A 38 -14.84 1.53 4.53
N ALA A 39 -13.80 1.70 5.34
CA ALA A 39 -13.81 2.66 6.45
C ALA A 39 -13.94 4.10 5.95
N GLU A 40 -15.03 4.77 6.35
CA GLU A 40 -15.24 6.20 6.09
C GLU A 40 -14.63 7.07 7.20
N PRO A 41 -14.19 8.30 6.89
CA PRO A 41 -13.74 9.25 7.91
C PRO A 41 -14.85 9.57 8.91
N ILE A 42 -14.51 9.64 10.20
CA ILE A 42 -15.43 10.12 11.25
C ILE A 42 -15.51 11.66 11.30
N GLY A 43 -14.64 12.34 10.55
CA GLY A 43 -14.57 13.79 10.43
C GLY A 43 -13.30 14.22 9.72
N TYR A 44 -13.12 15.53 9.60
CA TYR A 44 -12.00 16.14 8.88
C TYR A 44 -11.30 17.15 9.78
N MET A 45 -10.02 16.90 10.06
CA MET A 45 -9.19 17.76 10.88
C MET A 45 -8.60 18.88 10.03
N ASN A 46 -8.85 20.13 10.42
CA ASN A 46 -8.21 21.28 9.81
C ASN A 46 -6.75 21.37 10.26
N ARG A 47 -5.81 21.31 9.31
CA ARG A 47 -4.36 21.28 9.58
C ARG A 47 -3.83 22.52 10.29
N PHE A 48 -4.49 23.67 10.14
CA PHE A 48 -4.06 24.95 10.71
C PHE A 48 -4.60 25.19 12.13
N THR A 49 -5.77 24.64 12.44
CA THR A 49 -6.48 24.89 13.71
C THR A 49 -6.55 23.66 14.62
N GLY A 50 -6.29 22.46 14.08
CA GLY A 50 -6.40 21.17 14.79
C GLY A 50 -7.83 20.77 15.17
N ARG A 51 -8.84 21.52 14.72
CA ARG A 51 -10.25 21.20 14.97
C ARG A 51 -10.76 20.18 13.96
N VAL A 52 -11.62 19.27 14.44
CA VAL A 52 -12.29 18.26 13.63
C VAL A 52 -13.71 18.72 13.33
N PHE A 53 -14.10 18.64 12.07
CA PHE A 53 -15.42 19.01 11.58
C PHE A 53 -16.08 17.83 10.89
N SER A 54 -17.41 17.75 10.99
CA SER A 54 -18.24 16.95 10.10
C SER A 54 -18.45 17.66 8.75
N LEU A 55 -18.88 16.92 7.72
CA LEU A 55 -19.22 17.52 6.42
C LEU A 55 -20.43 18.45 6.48
N ASP A 56 -21.32 18.26 7.46
CA ASP A 56 -22.45 19.16 7.70
C ASP A 56 -21.98 20.52 8.24
N GLU A 57 -20.98 20.52 9.14
CA GLU A 57 -20.40 21.75 9.68
C GLU A 57 -19.51 22.47 8.67
N GLN A 58 -18.77 21.70 7.86
CA GLN A 58 -17.83 22.23 6.89
C GLN A 58 -17.92 21.47 5.56
N PRO A 59 -18.86 21.86 4.68
CA PRO A 59 -18.97 21.27 3.35
C PRO A 59 -17.68 21.44 2.54
N GLY A 60 -17.25 20.38 1.85
CA GLY A 60 -16.05 20.36 1.00
C GLY A 60 -14.75 19.99 1.73
N ALA A 61 -14.78 19.75 3.05
CA ALA A 61 -13.60 19.31 3.81
C ALA A 61 -13.05 17.95 3.34
N ASP A 62 -13.84 17.15 2.65
CA ASP A 62 -13.47 15.90 1.98
C ASP A 62 -12.68 16.08 0.68
N THR A 63 -12.76 17.27 0.07
CA THR A 63 -12.14 17.56 -1.23
C THR A 63 -10.92 18.47 -1.14
N ASP A 64 -10.86 19.33 -0.13
CA ASP A 64 -9.74 20.25 0.09
C ASP A 64 -8.64 19.59 0.94
N THR A 65 -7.83 18.73 0.30
CA THR A 65 -6.76 17.95 0.94
C THR A 65 -5.60 18.79 1.47
N ASP A 66 -5.46 20.02 0.96
CA ASP A 66 -4.42 20.97 1.37
C ASP A 66 -4.74 21.58 2.75
N VAL A 67 -6.02 21.67 3.10
CA VAL A 67 -6.49 22.25 4.37
C VAL A 67 -6.92 21.19 5.37
N TYR A 68 -7.50 20.08 4.91
CA TYR A 68 -8.13 19.07 5.76
C TYR A 68 -7.48 17.69 5.62
N GLU A 69 -7.42 16.97 6.73
CA GLU A 69 -7.06 15.55 6.79
C GLU A 69 -8.24 14.72 7.30
N PRO A 70 -8.59 13.61 6.63
CA PRO A 70 -9.62 12.71 7.15
C PRO A 70 -9.14 12.07 8.46
N VAL A 71 -10.02 12.08 9.45
CA VAL A 71 -9.83 11.42 10.74
C VAL A 71 -10.61 10.12 10.70
N TYR A 72 -9.94 9.00 10.96
CA TYR A 72 -10.57 7.69 11.03
C TYR A 72 -10.51 7.15 12.46
N ALA A 73 -11.50 6.36 12.85
CA ALA A 73 -11.43 5.59 14.09
C ALA A 73 -10.31 4.52 14.03
N ALA A 74 -10.12 3.92 12.85
CA ALA A 74 -8.98 3.10 12.49
C ALA A 74 -8.64 3.40 11.01
N PRO A 75 -7.37 3.72 10.66
CA PRO A 75 -7.01 3.99 9.28
C PRO A 75 -7.32 2.79 8.37
N PRO A 76 -7.86 3.01 7.15
CA PRO A 76 -8.06 1.93 6.20
C PRO A 76 -6.73 1.28 5.83
N ALA A 77 -6.77 -0.02 5.55
CA ALA A 77 -5.57 -0.73 5.09
C ALA A 77 -5.08 -0.12 3.75
N PRO A 78 -3.77 0.14 3.60
CA PRO A 78 -3.23 0.62 2.33
C PRO A 78 -3.43 -0.45 1.25
N VAL A 79 -4.04 -0.06 0.14
CA VAL A 79 -4.22 -0.92 -1.04
C VAL A 79 -3.23 -0.47 -2.11
N VAL A 80 -2.43 -1.42 -2.61
CA VAL A 80 -1.61 -1.19 -3.81
C VAL A 80 -2.52 -1.40 -5.02
N PRO A 81 -2.72 -0.38 -5.88
CA PRO A 81 -3.58 -0.55 -7.05
C PRO A 81 -3.04 -1.61 -8.02
N ASP A 82 -3.93 -2.19 -8.81
CA ASP A 82 -3.54 -3.15 -9.85
C ASP A 82 -2.56 -2.52 -10.84
N GLY A 83 -1.47 -3.23 -11.15
CA GLY A 83 -0.41 -2.74 -12.02
C GLY A 83 0.64 -1.86 -11.34
N TYR A 84 0.54 -1.63 -10.04
CA TYR A 84 1.55 -0.92 -9.25
C TYR A 84 2.38 -1.88 -8.40
N ALA A 85 3.65 -1.54 -8.17
CA ALA A 85 4.56 -2.24 -7.26
C ALA A 85 5.01 -1.30 -6.13
N LEU A 86 5.07 -1.82 -4.89
CA LEU A 86 5.68 -1.10 -3.78
C LEU A 86 7.20 -1.24 -3.87
N VAL A 87 7.88 -0.14 -4.13
CA VAL A 87 9.35 -0.06 -4.12
C VAL A 87 9.82 1.01 -3.14
N PRO A 88 11.06 0.90 -2.61
CA PRO A 88 11.66 1.95 -1.81
C PRO A 88 11.65 3.30 -2.52
N VAL A 89 11.43 4.38 -1.77
CA VAL A 89 11.47 5.75 -2.31
C VAL A 89 12.86 6.08 -2.87
N GLU A 90 13.90 5.67 -2.13
CA GLU A 90 15.28 5.72 -2.59
C GLU A 90 15.70 4.33 -3.07
N PRO A 91 16.20 4.16 -4.31
CA PRO A 91 16.66 2.86 -4.81
C PRO A 91 17.73 2.25 -3.92
N THR A 92 17.67 0.93 -3.70
CA THR A 92 18.73 0.22 -2.97
C THR A 92 19.98 0.04 -3.85
N ASP A 93 21.11 -0.29 -3.22
CA ASP A 93 22.35 -0.59 -3.94
C ASP A 93 22.16 -1.72 -4.96
N GLU A 94 21.35 -2.73 -4.64
CA GLU A 94 21.01 -3.83 -5.54
C GLU A 94 20.18 -3.36 -6.74
N MET A 95 19.22 -2.46 -6.52
CA MET A 95 18.43 -1.87 -7.61
C MET A 95 19.32 -1.04 -8.53
N ILE A 96 20.23 -0.25 -7.97
CA ILE A 96 21.19 0.56 -8.73
C ILE A 96 22.15 -0.35 -9.51
N ALA A 97 22.66 -1.41 -8.89
CA ALA A 97 23.53 -2.37 -9.56
C ALA A 97 22.79 -3.10 -10.69
N ALA A 98 21.51 -3.47 -10.50
CA ALA A 98 20.70 -4.09 -11.54
C ALA A 98 20.49 -3.14 -12.74
N ALA A 99 20.22 -1.87 -12.47
CA ALA A 99 20.13 -0.83 -13.50
C ALA A 99 21.44 -0.72 -14.31
N MET A 100 22.58 -0.67 -13.63
CA MET A 100 23.90 -0.51 -14.27
C MET A 100 24.36 -1.73 -15.08
N ASN A 101 23.85 -2.92 -14.76
CA ASN A 101 24.29 -4.18 -15.39
C ASN A 101 23.27 -4.75 -16.38
N CYS A 102 22.14 -4.08 -16.62
CA CYS A 102 21.14 -4.56 -17.57
C CYS A 102 21.56 -4.26 -19.01
N GLU A 103 21.07 -5.06 -19.96
CA GLU A 103 21.21 -4.77 -21.39
C GLU A 103 20.22 -3.67 -21.79
N ASP A 104 20.64 -2.43 -21.62
CA ASP A 104 19.83 -1.24 -21.91
C ASP A 104 20.25 -0.50 -23.17
N VAL A 105 21.48 -0.67 -23.68
CA VAL A 105 21.93 0.04 -24.88
C VAL A 105 21.78 -0.82 -26.13
N MET A 106 20.99 -0.35 -27.08
CA MET A 106 20.93 -0.90 -28.44
C MET A 106 21.70 -0.02 -29.42
N PHE A 107 22.52 -0.65 -30.26
CA PHE A 107 23.24 0.01 -31.34
C PHE A 107 22.50 -0.21 -32.67
N ASN A 108 22.21 0.90 -33.34
CA ASN A 108 21.53 0.90 -34.63
C ASN A 108 22.53 0.74 -35.78
N SER A 109 22.03 0.41 -36.96
CA SER A 109 22.85 0.24 -38.17
C SER A 109 23.47 1.56 -38.69
N ASP A 110 22.98 2.71 -38.22
CA ASP A 110 23.46 4.04 -38.57
C ASP A 110 24.47 4.61 -37.56
N GLU A 111 25.09 3.73 -36.75
CA GLU A 111 26.06 4.06 -35.70
C GLU A 111 25.48 4.89 -34.53
N SER A 112 24.16 5.12 -34.49
CA SER A 112 23.49 5.70 -33.33
C SER A 112 23.22 4.65 -32.24
N PHE A 113 22.94 5.10 -31.02
CA PHE A 113 22.51 4.21 -29.93
C PHE A 113 21.23 4.74 -29.28
N CYS A 114 20.44 3.83 -28.71
CA CYS A 114 19.31 4.17 -27.87
C CYS A 114 19.37 3.41 -26.54
N VAL A 115 19.03 4.12 -25.47
CA VAL A 115 18.89 3.55 -24.13
C VAL A 115 17.46 3.08 -23.94
N GLN A 116 17.30 1.82 -23.56
CA GLN A 116 16.05 1.13 -23.28
C GLN A 116 15.72 1.32 -21.81
N PHE A 117 15.24 2.52 -21.46
CA PHE A 117 14.84 2.86 -20.09
C PHE A 117 13.82 1.89 -19.49
N GLY A 118 13.01 1.22 -20.33
CA GLY A 118 12.10 0.15 -19.90
C GLY A 118 12.85 -1.02 -19.26
N ASN A 119 13.90 -1.53 -19.91
CA ASN A 119 14.70 -2.65 -19.37
C ASN A 119 15.39 -2.27 -18.06
N ILE A 120 15.89 -1.03 -17.96
CA ILE A 120 16.49 -0.51 -16.72
C ILE A 120 15.46 -0.54 -15.60
N TYR A 121 14.26 -0.03 -15.85
CA TYR A 121 13.20 0.01 -14.86
C TYR A 121 12.72 -1.39 -14.46
N GLU A 122 12.55 -2.30 -15.41
CA GLU A 122 12.22 -3.70 -15.16
C GLU A 122 13.29 -4.40 -14.30
N ALA A 123 14.57 -4.17 -14.58
CA ALA A 123 15.68 -4.69 -13.79
C ALA A 123 15.67 -4.14 -12.36
N MET A 124 15.42 -2.84 -12.19
CA MET A 124 15.28 -2.21 -10.87
C MET A 124 14.09 -2.78 -10.08
N LEU A 125 12.93 -2.97 -10.73
CA LEU A 125 11.75 -3.57 -10.10
C LEU A 125 12.00 -5.03 -9.68
N ALA A 126 12.69 -5.80 -10.51
CA ALA A 126 13.04 -7.19 -10.21
C ALA A 126 14.01 -7.30 -9.02
N ALA A 127 14.90 -6.32 -8.86
CA ALA A 127 15.84 -6.23 -7.74
C ALA A 127 15.24 -5.56 -6.48
N ALA A 128 14.03 -5.00 -6.57
CA ALA A 128 13.41 -4.33 -5.44
C ALA A 128 13.07 -5.34 -4.33
N PRO A 129 13.26 -4.97 -3.04
CA PRO A 129 12.95 -5.83 -1.92
C PRO A 129 11.46 -6.16 -1.89
N GLN A 130 11.13 -7.44 -1.95
CA GLN A 130 9.76 -7.94 -1.81
C GLN A 130 9.42 -8.01 -0.32
N LYS A 131 8.32 -7.37 0.09
CA LYS A 131 7.77 -7.50 1.45
C LYS A 131 7.11 -8.86 1.66
#